data_AF-A0A6P0ING9-F1
#
_entry.id   AF-A0A6P0ING9-F1
#
_cell.length_a   1.000
_cell.length_b   1.000
_cell.length_c   1.000
_cell.angle_alpha   90.00
_cell.angle_beta   90.00
_cell.angle_gamma   90.00
#
_symmetry.space_group_name_H-M   'P 1'
#
loop_
_entity.id
_entity.type
_entity.pdbx_description
1 polymer ?
#
loop_
_entity_poly.entity_id
_entity_poly.type
_entity_poly.pdbx_seq_one_letter_code
_entity_poly.pdbx_strand_id
1 'polypeptide(L)'
;MPNTKIFSYLSQDYLTVELEASLLNIFINIDGIAGRRGILTNAGVDEYFINRLNFNSNINEFITSLVSQFKDYRVSLQNPYYHPLLLFSQYILQQPPQKYNLTEQDLKLFQKIRTIGGEQIKTLVTKISDDPNFSETNDKIDNYLDKVEEKLRYQGCLDFKYDVKHEEQQFKLVSKIPNFEIPFGVFNMRGYAFFIFSYLPSINSKILQQYSSQCLDYGKEKTTISSFGQVLNARVPSNVCFAIAIVKDLEPEIKKSIRTENPLDFETDTLWYRVPVVYCLSD
;
A
#
# COMPACT_ATOMS: atom_id res chain seq x y z
N MET A 1 -1.88 18.86 -7.98
CA MET A 1 -0.47 19.17 -8.27
C MET A 1 0.24 17.96 -8.88
N PRO A 2 1.29 18.10 -9.71
CA PRO A 2 2.03 16.95 -10.23
C PRO A 2 2.90 16.27 -9.15
N ASN A 3 3.13 14.96 -9.29
CA ASN A 3 4.03 14.20 -8.42
C ASN A 3 5.43 14.86 -8.39
N THR A 4 5.99 15.08 -7.20
CA THR A 4 7.18 15.93 -7.00
C THR A 4 8.46 15.09 -6.85
N LYS A 5 9.53 15.47 -7.54
CA LYS A 5 10.88 14.91 -7.32
C LYS A 5 11.51 15.59 -6.12
N ILE A 6 11.82 14.84 -5.06
CA ILE A 6 12.34 15.39 -3.81
C ILE A 6 13.87 15.29 -3.69
N PHE A 7 14.52 14.48 -4.55
CA PHE A 7 15.97 14.27 -4.59
C PHE A 7 16.63 14.93 -5.80
N SER A 8 16.03 16.00 -6.35
CA SER A 8 16.66 16.78 -7.43
C SER A 8 18.02 17.37 -7.02
N TYR A 9 18.23 17.62 -5.73
CA TYR A 9 19.52 18.08 -5.19
C TYR A 9 20.66 17.06 -5.31
N LEU A 10 20.35 15.75 -5.42
CA LEU A 10 21.37 14.73 -5.67
C LEU A 10 21.98 14.89 -7.07
N SER A 11 21.36 15.64 -7.98
CA SER A 11 21.94 15.97 -9.29
C SER A 11 23.17 16.88 -9.21
N GLN A 12 23.57 17.32 -8.01
CA GLN A 12 24.93 17.85 -7.81
C GLN A 12 25.93 16.71 -8.02
N ASP A 13 26.83 16.87 -9.00
CA ASP A 13 27.72 15.79 -9.47
C ASP A 13 28.43 15.05 -8.32
N TYR A 14 28.92 15.77 -7.32
CA TYR A 14 29.63 15.17 -6.18
C TYR A 14 28.75 14.23 -5.34
N LEU A 15 27.48 14.56 -5.10
CA LEU A 15 26.57 13.72 -4.29
C LEU A 15 26.07 12.49 -5.07
N THR A 16 25.88 12.63 -6.39
CA THR A 16 25.58 11.47 -7.25
C THR A 16 26.75 10.49 -7.21
N VAL A 17 27.99 10.98 -7.37
CA VAL A 17 29.20 10.14 -7.36
C VAL A 17 29.41 9.47 -6.00
N GLU A 18 29.23 10.20 -4.89
CA GLU A 18 29.30 9.61 -3.54
C GLU A 18 28.26 8.51 -3.34
N LEU A 19 27.01 8.72 -3.79
CA LEU A 19 25.96 7.72 -3.69
C LEU A 19 26.24 6.49 -4.56
N GLU A 20 26.70 6.67 -5.79
CA GLU A 20 27.10 5.55 -6.65
C GLU A 20 28.24 4.74 -6.01
N ALA A 21 29.24 5.40 -5.42
CA ALA A 21 30.33 4.73 -4.72
C ALA A 21 29.85 3.94 -3.49
N SER A 22 28.99 4.52 -2.65
CA SER A 22 28.40 3.83 -1.50
C SER A 22 27.57 2.62 -1.92
N LEU A 23 26.77 2.76 -2.99
CA LEU A 23 25.96 1.64 -3.52
C LEU A 23 26.86 0.56 -4.13
N LEU A 24 27.96 0.93 -4.80
CA LEU A 24 28.91 -0.05 -5.32
C LEU A 24 29.49 -0.91 -4.18
N ASN A 25 29.88 -0.31 -3.06
CA ASN A 25 30.37 -1.04 -1.88
C ASN A 25 29.36 -2.06 -1.36
N ILE A 26 28.08 -1.67 -1.34
CA ILE A 26 26.98 -2.55 -0.90
C ILE A 26 26.78 -3.69 -1.89
N PHE A 27 26.62 -3.39 -3.19
CA PHE A 27 26.13 -4.36 -4.17
C PHE A 27 27.22 -5.22 -4.82
N ILE A 28 28.49 -4.82 -4.74
CA ILE A 28 29.60 -5.63 -5.27
C ILE A 28 29.76 -6.96 -4.53
N ASN A 29 29.34 -7.01 -3.27
CA ASN A 29 29.41 -8.20 -2.41
C ASN A 29 28.10 -9.00 -2.39
N ILE A 30 27.12 -8.63 -3.23
CA ILE A 30 25.82 -9.29 -3.31
C ILE A 30 25.80 -10.19 -4.53
N ASP A 31 25.71 -11.49 -4.28
CA ASP A 31 25.72 -12.51 -5.32
C ASP A 31 24.43 -12.50 -6.14
N GLY A 32 24.62 -12.23 -7.44
CA GLY A 32 23.62 -12.46 -8.48
C GLY A 32 22.37 -11.59 -8.41
N ILE A 33 21.49 -11.82 -9.39
CA ILE A 33 20.24 -11.07 -9.59
C ILE A 33 19.32 -11.19 -8.36
N ALA A 34 19.21 -12.41 -7.81
CA ALA A 34 18.34 -12.69 -6.68
C ALA A 34 18.76 -11.91 -5.42
N GLY A 35 20.05 -11.82 -5.12
CA GLY A 35 20.55 -11.04 -3.98
C GLY A 35 20.28 -9.55 -4.15
N ARG A 36 20.54 -9.00 -5.34
CA ARG A 36 20.31 -7.57 -5.64
C ARG A 36 18.84 -7.18 -5.57
N ARG A 37 17.95 -8.07 -6.03
CA ARG A 37 16.50 -7.89 -5.84
C ARG A 37 16.12 -8.00 -4.37
N GLY A 38 16.62 -9.03 -3.70
CA GLY A 38 16.31 -9.34 -2.30
C GLY A 38 16.65 -8.21 -1.35
N ILE A 39 17.79 -7.51 -1.51
CA ILE A 39 18.11 -6.37 -0.65
C ILE A 39 17.13 -5.20 -0.82
N LEU A 40 16.68 -4.91 -2.04
CA LEU A 40 15.70 -3.86 -2.30
C LEU A 40 14.33 -4.25 -1.73
N THR A 41 13.91 -5.50 -1.93
CA THR A 41 12.66 -6.03 -1.36
C THR A 41 12.69 -6.00 0.18
N ASN A 42 13.79 -6.44 0.80
CA ASN A 42 13.95 -6.42 2.26
C ASN A 42 13.97 -5.00 2.83
N ALA A 43 14.37 -4.01 2.03
CA ALA A 43 14.28 -2.61 2.41
C ALA A 43 12.87 -2.04 2.33
N GLY A 44 11.87 -2.82 1.88
CA GLY A 44 10.50 -2.36 1.67
C GLY A 44 10.32 -1.57 0.37
N VAL A 45 11.26 -1.68 -0.58
CA VAL A 45 11.09 -1.06 -1.90
C VAL A 45 10.05 -1.84 -2.70
N ASP A 46 9.05 -1.13 -3.21
CA ASP A 46 7.93 -1.73 -3.92
C ASP A 46 8.36 -2.46 -5.21
N GLU A 47 7.63 -3.52 -5.57
CA GLU A 47 7.94 -4.31 -6.77
C GLU A 47 7.87 -3.49 -8.06
N TYR A 48 7.02 -2.46 -8.12
CA TYR A 48 6.87 -1.65 -9.32
C TYR A 48 8.13 -0.82 -9.59
N PHE A 49 8.77 -0.28 -8.55
CA PHE A 49 10.10 0.33 -8.66
C PHE A 49 11.15 -0.72 -9.06
N ILE A 50 11.19 -1.86 -8.35
CA ILE A 50 12.18 -2.91 -8.59
C ILE A 50 12.12 -3.42 -10.03
N ASN A 51 10.93 -3.64 -10.58
CA ASN A 51 10.74 -4.20 -11.91
C ASN A 51 11.17 -3.26 -13.05
N ARG A 52 11.44 -1.98 -12.77
CA ARG A 52 12.02 -1.04 -13.74
C ARG A 52 13.54 -1.14 -13.85
N LEU A 53 14.19 -1.84 -12.93
CA LEU A 53 15.64 -2.00 -12.91
C LEU A 53 16.06 -3.18 -13.80
N ASN A 54 17.13 -2.99 -14.56
CA ASN A 54 17.74 -4.08 -15.30
C ASN A 54 18.76 -4.81 -14.42
N PHE A 55 18.39 -5.93 -13.84
CA PHE A 55 19.31 -6.72 -13.00
C PHE A 55 20.34 -7.52 -13.79
N ASN A 56 20.15 -7.68 -15.11
CA ASN A 56 21.07 -8.41 -15.97
C ASN A 56 22.28 -7.56 -16.39
N SER A 57 22.28 -6.26 -16.12
CA SER A 57 23.41 -5.39 -16.44
C SER A 57 24.62 -5.66 -15.54
N ASN A 58 25.79 -5.20 -15.98
CA ASN A 58 26.97 -5.21 -15.12
C ASN A 58 26.74 -4.30 -13.89
N ILE A 59 27.56 -4.49 -12.86
CA ILE A 59 27.33 -3.83 -11.57
C ILE A 59 27.33 -2.31 -11.68
N ASN A 60 28.24 -1.70 -12.45
CA ASN A 60 28.31 -0.25 -12.58
C ASN A 60 27.07 0.31 -13.28
N GLU A 61 26.66 -0.30 -14.40
CA GLU A 61 25.44 0.08 -15.12
C GLU A 61 24.18 -0.09 -14.25
N PHE A 62 24.11 -1.17 -13.47
CA PHE A 62 23.03 -1.39 -12.52
C PHE A 62 22.95 -0.25 -11.50
N ILE A 63 24.09 0.15 -10.92
CA ILE A 63 24.16 1.19 -9.89
C ILE A 63 23.78 2.57 -10.46
N THR A 64 24.32 2.94 -11.62
CA THR A 64 23.96 4.20 -12.29
C THR A 64 22.46 4.21 -12.66
N SER A 65 21.92 3.09 -13.13
CA SER A 65 20.48 2.96 -13.39
C SER A 65 19.66 3.12 -12.11
N LEU A 66 20.07 2.49 -11.01
CA LEU A 66 19.41 2.56 -9.72
C LEU A 66 19.38 4.00 -9.16
N VAL A 67 20.52 4.69 -9.17
CA VAL A 67 20.62 6.10 -8.71
C VAL A 67 19.77 7.01 -9.58
N SER A 68 19.79 6.82 -10.90
CA SER A 68 18.93 7.57 -11.81
C SER A 68 17.44 7.37 -11.47
N GLN A 69 17.00 6.13 -11.27
CA GLN A 69 15.62 5.83 -10.89
C GLN A 69 15.24 6.41 -9.52
N PHE A 70 16.15 6.37 -8.54
CA PHE A 70 15.93 7.03 -7.25
C PHE A 70 15.73 8.54 -7.38
N LYS A 71 16.54 9.20 -8.21
CA LYS A 71 16.42 10.65 -8.47
C LYS A 71 15.15 11.01 -9.23
N ASP A 72 14.79 10.18 -10.18
CA ASP A 72 13.63 10.41 -11.06
C ASP A 72 12.31 9.97 -10.45
N TYR A 73 12.35 9.22 -9.35
CA TYR A 73 11.17 8.86 -8.61
C TYR A 73 10.41 10.11 -8.17
N ARG A 74 9.12 10.15 -8.51
CA ARG A 74 8.24 11.23 -8.12
C ARG A 74 7.39 10.75 -6.96
N VAL A 75 7.44 11.47 -5.85
CA VAL A 75 6.62 11.18 -4.68
C VAL A 75 5.16 11.30 -5.06
N SER A 76 4.43 10.23 -4.77
CA SER A 76 3.01 10.15 -4.98
C SER A 76 2.29 11.00 -3.93
N LEU A 77 1.33 11.83 -4.35
CA LEU A 77 0.46 12.54 -3.40
C LEU A 77 -0.36 11.57 -2.51
N GLN A 78 -0.46 10.32 -2.97
CA GLN A 78 -1.25 9.24 -2.39
C GLN A 78 -0.57 8.58 -1.20
N ASN A 79 0.76 8.50 -1.28
CA ASN A 79 1.61 8.01 -0.21
C ASN A 79 2.81 8.96 -0.13
N PRO A 80 2.59 10.17 0.40
CA PRO A 80 3.62 11.20 0.37
C PRO A 80 4.81 10.82 1.25
N TYR A 81 4.68 9.84 2.14
CA TYR A 81 5.78 9.35 2.97
C TYR A 81 6.61 8.26 2.30
N TYR A 82 6.20 7.77 1.13
CA TYR A 82 6.92 6.76 0.40
C TYR A 82 7.95 7.36 -0.56
N HIS A 83 9.20 6.91 -0.41
CA HIS A 83 10.23 7.11 -1.42
C HIS A 83 11.23 5.94 -1.35
N PRO A 84 11.54 5.26 -2.47
CA PRO A 84 12.34 4.04 -2.47
C PRO A 84 13.75 4.27 -1.91
N LEU A 85 14.39 5.41 -2.21
CA LEU A 85 15.68 5.77 -1.60
C LEU A 85 15.61 6.01 -0.08
N LEU A 86 14.50 6.54 0.45
CA LEU A 86 14.37 6.77 1.89
C LEU A 86 14.24 5.47 2.66
N LEU A 87 13.45 4.53 2.11
CA LEU A 87 13.29 3.18 2.65
C LEU A 87 14.60 2.40 2.59
N PHE A 88 15.27 2.42 1.43
CA PHE A 88 16.59 1.82 1.26
C PHE A 88 17.61 2.40 2.25
N SER A 89 17.70 3.72 2.37
CA SER A 89 18.62 4.37 3.31
C SER A 89 18.30 4.00 4.76
N GLN A 90 17.02 3.91 5.13
CA GLN A 90 16.62 3.48 6.46
C GLN A 90 17.03 2.05 6.74
N TYR A 91 16.75 1.14 5.80
CA TYR A 91 17.14 -0.25 5.91
C TYR A 91 18.65 -0.37 6.09
N ILE A 92 19.46 0.24 5.23
CA ILE A 92 20.93 0.19 5.30
C ILE A 92 21.45 0.69 6.66
N LEU A 93 20.89 1.78 7.19
CA LEU A 93 21.30 2.33 8.49
C LEU A 93 20.90 1.45 9.69
N GLN A 94 19.95 0.53 9.52
CA GLN A 94 19.56 -0.43 10.57
C GLN A 94 20.41 -1.71 10.56
N GLN A 95 21.24 -1.90 9.54
CA GLN A 95 22.05 -3.11 9.38
C GLN A 95 23.43 -2.92 10.02
N PRO A 96 24.05 -4.00 10.52
CA PRO A 96 25.44 -3.93 10.98
C PRO A 96 26.35 -3.42 9.85
N PRO A 97 27.18 -2.38 10.04
CA PRO A 97 27.99 -1.80 8.97
C PRO A 97 28.88 -2.81 8.24
N GLN A 98 29.39 -3.82 8.96
CA GLN A 98 30.24 -4.88 8.42
C GLN A 98 29.50 -5.77 7.41
N LYS A 99 28.17 -5.86 7.49
CA LYS A 99 27.36 -6.70 6.59
C LYS A 99 27.47 -6.25 5.13
N TYR A 100 27.65 -4.95 4.90
CA TYR A 100 27.70 -4.34 3.57
C TYR A 100 28.97 -3.52 3.35
N ASN A 101 30.02 -3.72 4.17
CA ASN A 101 31.28 -2.99 4.10
C ASN A 101 31.10 -1.46 4.10
N LEU A 102 30.17 -0.96 4.91
CA LEU A 102 29.88 0.47 4.99
C LEU A 102 30.96 1.20 5.79
N THR A 103 31.51 2.24 5.18
CA THR A 103 32.40 3.19 5.85
C THR A 103 31.60 4.21 6.68
N GLU A 104 32.27 4.94 7.57
CA GLU A 104 31.64 6.06 8.27
C GLU A 104 31.12 7.15 7.31
N GLN A 105 31.76 7.32 6.16
CA GLN A 105 31.33 8.26 5.14
C GLN A 105 30.01 7.81 4.49
N ASP A 106 29.88 6.52 4.18
CA ASP A 106 28.64 5.94 3.66
C ASP A 106 27.48 6.14 4.65
N LEU A 107 27.72 5.87 5.94
CA LEU A 107 26.72 6.06 7.00
C LEU A 107 26.28 7.53 7.11
N LYS A 108 27.23 8.48 7.06
CA LYS A 108 26.94 9.92 7.05
C LYS A 108 26.14 10.33 5.82
N LEU A 109 26.46 9.78 4.65
CA LEU A 109 25.73 10.04 3.42
C LEU A 109 24.27 9.56 3.53
N PHE A 110 24.04 8.31 3.92
CA PHE A 110 22.67 7.78 4.07
C PHE A 110 21.88 8.51 5.16
N GLN A 111 22.52 8.94 6.25
CA GLN A 111 21.88 9.80 7.26
C GLN A 111 21.48 11.16 6.66
N LYS A 112 22.39 11.81 5.92
CA LYS A 112 22.11 13.09 5.26
C LYS A 112 20.96 12.96 4.25
N ILE A 113 20.93 11.90 3.46
CA ILE A 113 19.84 11.59 2.51
C ILE A 113 18.51 11.47 3.26
N ARG A 114 18.47 10.76 4.39
CA ARG A 114 17.24 10.62 5.19
C ARG A 114 16.77 11.93 5.79
N THR A 115 17.68 12.74 6.34
CA THR A 115 17.33 14.02 6.95
C THR A 115 16.74 14.96 5.91
N ILE A 116 17.45 15.19 4.80
CA ILE A 116 17.00 16.11 3.74
C ILE A 116 15.73 15.59 3.09
N GLY A 117 15.67 14.30 2.71
CA GLY A 117 14.48 13.74 2.09
C GLY A 117 13.26 13.77 3.02
N GLY A 118 13.45 13.54 4.32
CA GLY A 118 12.37 13.65 5.31
C GLY A 118 11.82 15.07 5.46
N GLU A 119 12.68 16.08 5.42
CA GLU A 119 12.26 17.50 5.42
C GLU A 119 11.52 17.90 4.14
N GLN A 120 11.96 17.40 2.99
CA GLN A 120 11.28 17.61 1.71
C GLN A 120 9.89 16.95 1.71
N ILE A 121 9.75 15.74 2.26
CA ILE A 121 8.46 15.08 2.44
C ILE A 121 7.54 15.89 3.36
N LYS A 122 8.03 16.34 4.52
CA LYS A 122 7.23 17.18 5.42
C LYS A 122 6.72 18.43 4.72
N THR A 123 7.60 19.13 3.99
CA THR A 123 7.26 20.32 3.22
C THR A 123 6.20 20.02 2.15
N LEU A 124 6.34 18.89 1.45
CA LEU A 124 5.38 18.43 0.45
C LEU A 124 4.01 18.15 1.10
N VAL A 125 3.97 17.43 2.22
CA VAL A 125 2.73 17.10 2.94
C VAL A 125 2.03 18.35 3.43
N THR A 126 2.75 19.33 3.99
CA THR A 126 2.16 20.62 4.39
C THR A 126 1.52 21.31 3.19
N LYS A 127 2.23 21.41 2.06
CA LYS A 127 1.69 22.00 0.82
C LYS A 127 0.46 21.27 0.27
N ILE A 128 0.39 19.95 0.44
CA ILE A 128 -0.78 19.15 0.04
C ILE A 128 -1.95 19.42 0.98
N SER A 129 -1.69 19.47 2.29
CA SER A 129 -2.73 19.70 3.30
C SER A 129 -3.35 21.09 3.15
N ASP A 130 -2.56 22.06 2.70
CA ASP A 130 -2.99 23.43 2.43
C ASP A 130 -3.60 23.60 1.01
N ASP A 131 -3.66 22.55 0.17
CA ASP A 131 -4.29 22.60 -1.17
C ASP A 131 -5.83 22.54 -1.04
N PRO A 132 -6.58 23.56 -1.52
CA PRO A 132 -8.04 23.59 -1.44
C PRO A 132 -8.71 22.35 -2.03
N ASN A 133 -8.14 21.76 -3.09
CA ASN A 133 -8.70 20.55 -3.72
C ASN A 133 -8.52 19.30 -2.85
N PHE A 134 -7.47 19.25 -2.03
CA PHE A 134 -7.22 18.14 -1.12
C PHE A 134 -8.16 18.21 0.09
N SER A 135 -8.36 19.43 0.64
CA SER A 135 -9.39 19.68 1.65
C SER A 135 -10.77 19.26 1.15
N GLU A 136 -11.18 19.70 -0.05
CA GLU A 136 -12.49 19.36 -0.62
C GLU A 136 -12.66 17.84 -0.84
N THR A 137 -11.58 17.14 -1.21
CA THR A 137 -11.61 15.69 -1.40
C THR A 137 -11.79 14.97 -0.06
N ASN A 138 -11.10 15.39 1.00
CA ASN A 138 -11.30 14.83 2.34
C ASN A 138 -12.70 15.11 2.87
N ASP A 139 -13.21 16.32 2.69
CA ASP A 139 -14.59 16.66 3.08
C ASP A 139 -15.61 15.74 2.38
N LYS A 140 -15.41 15.43 1.09
CA LYS A 140 -16.26 14.50 0.34
C LYS A 140 -16.14 13.06 0.84
N ILE A 141 -14.94 12.61 1.22
CA ILE A 141 -14.73 11.28 1.80
C ILE A 141 -15.44 11.19 3.14
N ASP A 142 -15.26 12.17 4.02
CA ASP A 142 -15.85 12.18 5.36
C ASP A 142 -17.38 12.22 5.26
N ASN A 143 -17.94 13.08 4.40
CA ASN A 143 -19.38 13.10 4.12
C ASN A 143 -19.92 11.76 3.58
N TYR A 144 -19.15 11.03 2.78
CA TYR A 144 -19.54 9.70 2.31
C TYR A 144 -19.49 8.68 3.45
N LEU A 145 -18.41 8.67 4.24
CA LEU A 145 -18.23 7.75 5.35
C LEU A 145 -19.30 7.97 6.44
N ASP A 146 -19.69 9.21 6.73
CA ASP A 146 -20.77 9.54 7.66
C ASP A 146 -22.11 8.91 7.22
N LYS A 147 -22.46 9.05 5.94
CA LYS A 147 -23.68 8.45 5.36
C LYS A 147 -23.64 6.92 5.39
N VAL A 148 -22.47 6.34 5.14
CA VAL A 148 -22.26 4.89 5.17
C VAL A 148 -22.37 4.37 6.60
N GLU A 149 -21.77 5.06 7.56
CA GLU A 149 -21.82 4.72 8.97
C GLU A 149 -23.27 4.72 9.47
N GLU A 150 -24.05 5.76 9.18
CA GLU A 150 -25.47 5.82 9.55
C GLU A 150 -26.24 4.61 9.01
N LYS A 151 -26.03 4.26 7.73
CA LYS A 151 -26.66 3.08 7.12
C LYS A 151 -26.20 1.77 7.75
N LEU A 152 -24.90 1.61 8.01
CA LEU A 152 -24.36 0.41 8.64
C LEU A 152 -24.88 0.25 10.07
N ARG A 153 -25.01 1.35 10.83
CA ARG A 153 -25.65 1.34 12.15
C ARG A 153 -27.10 0.89 12.07
N TYR A 154 -27.87 1.38 11.10
CA TYR A 154 -29.24 0.92 10.86
C TYR A 154 -29.31 -0.58 10.53
N GLN A 155 -28.29 -1.13 9.86
CA GLN A 155 -28.16 -2.56 9.55
C GLN A 155 -27.57 -3.39 10.71
N GLY A 156 -27.37 -2.79 11.90
CA GLY A 156 -26.90 -3.50 13.09
C GLY A 156 -25.37 -3.59 13.23
N CYS A 157 -24.61 -2.80 12.48
CA CYS A 157 -23.18 -2.65 12.69
C CYS A 157 -22.91 -1.74 13.89
N LEU A 158 -22.15 -2.22 14.88
CA LEU A 158 -21.81 -1.47 16.10
C LEU A 158 -20.30 -1.32 16.32
N ASP A 159 -19.48 -2.10 15.60
CA ASP A 159 -18.02 -2.09 15.71
C ASP A 159 -17.46 -1.21 14.58
N PHE A 160 -17.05 0.01 14.90
CA PHE A 160 -16.40 0.96 13.98
C PHE A 160 -15.00 1.31 14.50
N LYS A 161 -14.01 1.26 13.61
CA LYS A 161 -12.62 1.62 13.89
C LYS A 161 -12.11 2.52 12.78
N TYR A 162 -11.54 3.66 13.17
CA TYR A 162 -11.02 4.66 12.25
C TYR A 162 -9.50 4.59 12.17
N ASP A 163 -8.95 4.93 11.00
CA ASP A 163 -7.50 5.03 10.74
C ASP A 163 -6.70 3.80 11.24
N VAL A 164 -7.22 2.60 10.94
CA VAL A 164 -6.59 1.33 11.30
C VAL A 164 -5.39 1.09 10.41
N LYS A 165 -4.21 0.93 11.03
CA LYS A 165 -2.99 0.52 10.32
C LYS A 165 -2.88 -1.00 10.29
N HIS A 166 -2.66 -1.56 9.10
CA HIS A 166 -2.39 -2.97 8.90
C HIS A 166 -1.33 -3.12 7.81
N GLU A 167 -0.19 -3.71 8.16
CA GLU A 167 1.00 -3.76 7.32
C GLU A 167 1.39 -2.36 6.78
N GLU A 168 1.45 -2.21 5.45
CA GLU A 168 1.76 -0.95 4.76
C GLU A 168 0.51 -0.11 4.43
N GLN A 169 -0.69 -0.59 4.77
CA GLN A 169 -1.96 0.04 4.42
C GLN A 169 -2.57 0.80 5.61
N GLN A 170 -3.21 1.94 5.33
CA GLN A 170 -4.07 2.64 6.29
C GLN A 170 -5.53 2.51 5.83
N PHE A 171 -6.31 1.76 6.60
CA PHE A 171 -7.76 1.70 6.44
C PHE A 171 -8.40 2.91 7.10
N LYS A 172 -9.17 3.68 6.33
CA LYS A 172 -9.87 4.87 6.81
C LYS A 172 -10.98 4.50 7.79
N LEU A 173 -11.78 3.52 7.43
CA LEU A 173 -12.85 2.99 8.27
C LEU A 173 -12.86 1.47 8.15
N VAL A 174 -12.94 0.79 9.28
CA VAL A 174 -13.20 -0.63 9.36
C VAL A 174 -14.43 -0.83 10.21
N SER A 175 -15.37 -1.61 9.71
CA SER A 175 -16.53 -2.00 10.48
C SER A 175 -16.90 -3.46 10.28
N LYS A 176 -17.64 -4.00 11.24
CA LYS A 176 -17.96 -5.43 11.27
C LYS A 176 -19.37 -5.70 11.77
N ILE A 177 -20.11 -6.48 11.01
CA ILE A 177 -21.40 -7.05 11.42
C ILE A 177 -21.18 -8.54 11.76
N PRO A 178 -21.27 -8.95 13.03
CA PRO A 178 -21.30 -10.36 13.36
C PRO A 178 -22.64 -10.97 12.91
N ASN A 179 -22.66 -12.28 12.66
CA ASN A 179 -23.90 -13.01 12.39
C ASN A 179 -24.69 -12.52 11.15
N PHE A 180 -23.99 -11.90 10.19
CA PHE A 180 -24.53 -11.44 8.92
C PHE A 180 -25.09 -12.61 8.12
N GLU A 181 -26.33 -12.49 7.63
CA GLU A 181 -27.02 -13.54 6.88
C GLU A 181 -27.06 -13.21 5.38
N ILE A 182 -26.69 -14.18 4.55
CA ILE A 182 -26.73 -14.08 3.09
C ILE A 182 -27.62 -15.18 2.54
N PRO A 183 -28.67 -14.85 1.76
CA PRO A 183 -29.47 -15.84 1.07
C PRO A 183 -28.61 -16.58 0.03
N PHE A 184 -28.55 -17.90 0.11
CA PHE A 184 -27.83 -18.76 -0.84
C PHE A 184 -28.69 -19.96 -1.25
N GLY A 185 -29.42 -19.81 -2.36
CA GLY A 185 -30.39 -20.82 -2.80
C GLY A 185 -31.52 -21.00 -1.78
N VAL A 186 -31.66 -22.21 -1.23
CA VAL A 186 -32.68 -22.56 -0.22
C VAL A 186 -32.20 -22.42 1.22
N PHE A 187 -30.95 -22.02 1.44
CA PHE A 187 -30.35 -21.85 2.77
C PHE A 187 -29.87 -20.41 2.99
N ASN A 188 -29.85 -19.97 4.25
CA ASN A 188 -29.14 -18.74 4.64
C ASN A 188 -27.77 -19.12 5.18
N MET A 189 -26.73 -18.54 4.57
CA MET A 189 -25.37 -18.63 5.11
C MET A 189 -25.19 -17.54 6.17
N ARG A 190 -24.40 -17.81 7.22
CA ARG A 190 -24.21 -16.88 8.34
C ARG A 190 -22.74 -16.78 8.71
N GLY A 191 -22.25 -15.56 8.90
CA GLY A 191 -20.85 -15.31 9.26
C GLY A 191 -20.58 -13.87 9.67
N TYR A 192 -19.32 -13.46 9.65
CA TYR A 192 -18.93 -12.06 9.82
C TYR A 192 -18.95 -11.34 8.47
N ALA A 193 -19.54 -10.15 8.42
CA ALA A 193 -19.34 -9.22 7.32
C ALA A 193 -18.40 -8.10 7.76
N PHE A 194 -17.28 -7.95 7.05
CA PHE A 194 -16.33 -6.85 7.21
C PHE A 194 -16.56 -5.82 6.11
N PHE A 195 -16.57 -4.54 6.48
CA PHE A 195 -16.58 -3.42 5.54
C PHE A 195 -15.34 -2.58 5.81
N ILE A 196 -14.40 -2.59 4.86
CA ILE A 196 -13.10 -1.94 4.98
C ILE A 196 -12.99 -0.87 3.90
N PHE A 197 -12.82 0.37 4.31
CA PHE A 197 -12.78 1.54 3.45
C PHE A 197 -11.38 2.15 3.44
N SER A 198 -10.85 2.42 2.26
CA SER A 198 -9.63 3.20 2.07
C SER A 198 -9.79 4.13 0.88
N TYR A 199 -9.23 5.33 0.99
CA TYR A 199 -9.06 6.19 -0.16
C TYR A 199 -7.85 5.72 -0.98
N LEU A 200 -8.09 5.35 -2.23
CA LEU A 200 -7.07 5.00 -3.22
C LEU A 200 -7.08 6.08 -4.29
N PRO A 201 -6.01 6.85 -4.48
CA PRO A 201 -6.15 8.04 -5.33
C PRO A 201 -5.96 7.73 -6.83
N SER A 202 -5.68 6.47 -7.16
CA SER A 202 -5.82 5.89 -8.48
C SER A 202 -6.09 4.39 -8.32
N ILE A 203 -6.83 3.80 -9.25
CA ILE A 203 -7.15 2.38 -9.18
C ILE A 203 -7.09 1.72 -10.56
N ASN A 204 -6.74 0.44 -10.58
CA ASN A 204 -6.87 -0.47 -11.71
C ASN A 204 -7.15 -1.88 -11.16
N SER A 205 -7.37 -2.88 -12.03
CA SER A 205 -7.69 -4.25 -11.61
C SER A 205 -6.65 -4.83 -10.64
N LYS A 206 -5.35 -4.63 -10.90
CA LYS A 206 -4.27 -5.15 -10.06
C LYS A 206 -4.24 -4.51 -8.67
N ILE A 207 -4.36 -3.18 -8.60
CA ILE A 207 -4.40 -2.44 -7.34
C ILE A 207 -5.63 -2.84 -6.52
N LEU A 208 -6.79 -2.96 -7.18
CA LEU A 208 -8.03 -3.38 -6.53
C LEU A 208 -7.91 -4.81 -5.97
N GLN A 209 -7.33 -5.73 -6.73
CA GLN A 209 -7.08 -7.10 -6.26
C GLN A 209 -6.14 -7.12 -5.05
N GLN A 210 -5.02 -6.40 -5.09
CA GLN A 210 -4.07 -6.34 -3.99
C GLN A 210 -4.71 -5.76 -2.72
N TYR A 211 -5.40 -4.63 -2.84
CA TYR A 211 -6.12 -4.01 -1.72
C TYR A 211 -7.17 -4.97 -1.14
N SER A 212 -7.89 -5.68 -2.01
CA SER A 212 -8.91 -6.63 -1.60
C SER A 212 -8.32 -7.85 -0.87
N SER A 213 -7.15 -8.35 -1.28
CA SER A 213 -6.41 -9.38 -0.54
C SER A 213 -6.03 -8.92 0.86
N GLN A 214 -5.44 -7.73 1.01
CA GLN A 214 -5.05 -7.18 2.31
C GLN A 214 -6.25 -6.99 3.25
N CYS A 215 -7.39 -6.55 2.71
CA CYS A 215 -8.64 -6.46 3.47
C CYS A 215 -9.09 -7.82 3.98
N LEU A 216 -9.00 -8.86 3.12
CA LEU A 216 -9.36 -10.22 3.48
C LEU A 216 -8.44 -10.77 4.57
N ASP A 217 -7.13 -10.56 4.47
CA ASP A 217 -6.15 -11.00 5.45
C ASP A 217 -6.41 -10.37 6.82
N TYR A 218 -6.67 -9.05 6.85
CA TYR A 218 -7.10 -8.37 8.06
C TYR A 218 -8.40 -8.97 8.63
N GLY A 219 -9.39 -9.24 7.78
CA GLY A 219 -10.66 -9.87 8.18
C GLY A 219 -10.45 -11.24 8.82
N LYS A 220 -9.61 -12.08 8.21
CA LYS A 220 -9.23 -13.40 8.74
C LYS A 220 -8.57 -13.29 10.10
N GLU A 221 -7.60 -12.37 10.27
CA GLU A 221 -6.90 -12.14 11.54
C GLU A 221 -7.84 -11.67 12.65
N LYS A 222 -8.80 -10.80 12.34
CA LYS A 222 -9.73 -10.22 13.32
C LYS A 222 -10.99 -11.05 13.56
N THR A 223 -11.12 -12.20 12.91
CA THR A 223 -12.20 -13.14 13.17
C THR A 223 -11.84 -14.01 14.35
N THR A 224 -12.60 -13.89 15.44
CA THR A 224 -12.43 -14.74 16.62
C THR A 224 -13.08 -16.09 16.35
N ILE A 225 -12.30 -17.08 15.89
CA ILE A 225 -12.80 -18.45 15.71
C ILE A 225 -12.94 -19.08 17.10
N SER A 226 -14.16 -19.12 17.65
CA SER A 226 -14.47 -20.05 18.74
C SER A 226 -14.71 -21.43 18.13
N SER A 227 -13.66 -22.25 18.05
CA SER A 227 -13.69 -23.62 17.49
C SER A 227 -14.57 -24.62 18.27
N PHE A 228 -15.45 -24.17 19.17
CA PHE A 228 -16.19 -25.02 20.11
C PHE A 228 -17.72 -25.05 19.93
N GLY A 229 -18.28 -24.34 18.93
CA GLY A 229 -19.73 -24.21 18.77
C GLY A 229 -20.34 -24.73 17.47
N GLN A 230 -19.56 -25.15 16.48
CA GLN A 230 -20.05 -25.39 15.11
C GLN A 230 -20.76 -26.74 14.87
N VAL A 231 -20.98 -27.57 15.89
CA VAL A 231 -21.54 -28.93 15.69
C VAL A 231 -23.06 -29.03 15.86
N LEU A 232 -23.78 -27.99 16.32
CA LEU A 232 -25.21 -28.15 16.67
C LEU A 232 -26.23 -27.48 15.76
N ASN A 233 -25.82 -26.75 14.72
CA ASN A 233 -26.73 -26.30 13.66
C ASN A 233 -25.93 -26.22 12.37
N ALA A 234 -26.15 -27.16 11.43
CA ALA A 234 -25.55 -27.15 10.11
C ALA A 234 -25.89 -25.85 9.36
N ARG A 235 -25.10 -24.80 9.57
CA ARG A 235 -25.12 -23.54 8.84
C ARG A 235 -23.69 -23.29 8.39
N VAL A 236 -23.47 -23.32 7.08
CA VAL A 236 -22.16 -23.14 6.46
C VAL A 236 -21.61 -21.77 6.87
N PRO A 237 -20.45 -21.67 7.55
CA PRO A 237 -19.85 -20.39 7.88
C PRO A 237 -19.46 -19.65 6.60
N SER A 238 -19.97 -18.43 6.40
CA SER A 238 -19.63 -17.60 5.25
C SER A 238 -19.26 -16.19 5.70
N ASN A 239 -17.98 -15.98 5.97
CA ASN A 239 -17.49 -14.65 6.22
C ASN A 239 -17.37 -13.90 4.89
N VAL A 240 -17.69 -12.62 4.89
CA VAL A 240 -17.60 -11.77 3.70
C VAL A 240 -16.77 -10.54 4.03
N CYS A 241 -15.84 -10.21 3.14
CA CYS A 241 -15.02 -9.03 3.23
C CYS A 241 -15.33 -8.11 2.05
N PHE A 242 -16.06 -7.04 2.32
CA PHE A 242 -16.23 -5.93 1.39
C PHE A 242 -15.00 -5.03 1.48
N ALA A 243 -14.21 -5.00 0.40
CA ALA A 243 -13.04 -4.14 0.26
C ALA A 243 -13.43 -2.93 -0.59
N ILE A 244 -13.77 -1.81 0.06
CA ILE A 244 -14.27 -0.61 -0.58
C ILE A 244 -13.13 0.38 -0.82
N ALA A 245 -12.75 0.53 -2.08
CA ALA A 245 -11.81 1.54 -2.54
C ALA A 245 -12.55 2.81 -2.93
N ILE A 246 -12.32 3.90 -2.19
CA ILE A 246 -12.84 5.23 -2.50
C ILE A 246 -11.83 5.92 -3.42
N VAL A 247 -12.26 6.38 -4.58
CA VAL A 247 -11.41 7.09 -5.56
C VAL A 247 -12.01 8.46 -5.85
N LYS A 248 -11.16 9.43 -6.19
CA LYS A 248 -11.66 10.76 -6.57
C LYS A 248 -12.42 10.68 -7.89
N ASP A 249 -11.70 10.28 -8.94
CA ASP A 249 -12.20 10.13 -10.30
C ASP A 249 -11.88 8.72 -10.81
N LEU A 250 -12.73 8.19 -11.69
CA LEU A 250 -12.53 6.89 -12.31
C LEU A 250 -12.62 7.03 -13.84
N GLU A 251 -11.50 6.79 -14.53
CA GLU A 251 -11.46 6.85 -15.99
C GLU A 251 -12.44 5.82 -16.61
N PRO A 252 -13.14 6.16 -17.71
CA PRO A 252 -14.14 5.27 -18.32
C PRO A 252 -13.58 3.90 -18.73
N GLU A 253 -12.34 3.87 -19.22
CA GLU A 253 -11.60 2.65 -19.60
C GLU A 253 -11.41 1.72 -18.40
N ILE A 254 -10.97 2.28 -17.26
CA ILE A 254 -10.77 1.57 -16.00
C ILE A 254 -12.11 1.10 -15.42
N LYS A 255 -13.15 1.95 -15.46
CA LYS A 255 -14.51 1.60 -15.03
C LYS A 255 -15.06 0.41 -15.83
N LYS A 256 -14.76 0.35 -17.14
CA LYS A 256 -15.13 -0.77 -18.00
C LYS A 256 -14.33 -2.02 -17.65
N SER A 257 -13.01 -1.92 -17.55
CA SER A 257 -12.13 -3.04 -17.20
C SER A 257 -12.52 -3.68 -15.87
N ILE A 258 -12.71 -2.90 -14.79
CA ILE A 258 -13.13 -3.41 -13.46
C ILE A 258 -14.50 -4.10 -13.51
N ARG A 259 -15.41 -3.66 -14.38
CA ARG A 259 -16.74 -4.29 -14.54
C ARG A 259 -16.69 -5.58 -15.36
N THR A 260 -15.76 -5.68 -16.32
CA THR A 260 -15.66 -6.83 -17.24
C THR A 260 -14.71 -7.92 -16.73
N GLU A 261 -13.61 -7.51 -16.11
CA GLU A 261 -12.67 -8.38 -15.40
C GLU A 261 -13.24 -8.55 -14.00
N ASN A 262 -14.21 -9.45 -13.86
CA ASN A 262 -14.85 -9.73 -12.58
C ASN A 262 -13.77 -9.94 -11.50
N PRO A 263 -13.59 -9.01 -10.55
CA PRO A 263 -12.52 -9.12 -9.57
C PRO A 263 -12.87 -10.09 -8.45
N LEU A 264 -14.01 -10.77 -8.55
CA LEU A 264 -14.37 -11.95 -7.76
C LEU A 264 -13.51 -13.14 -8.20
N ASP A 265 -12.24 -13.12 -7.82
CA ASP A 265 -11.50 -14.36 -7.65
C ASP A 265 -12.07 -15.04 -6.40
N PHE A 266 -12.86 -16.08 -6.63
CA PHE A 266 -13.25 -17.03 -5.60
C PHE A 266 -12.00 -17.86 -5.26
N GLU A 267 -11.06 -17.28 -4.50
CA GLU A 267 -10.08 -18.13 -3.85
C GLU A 267 -10.84 -19.07 -2.90
N THR A 268 -10.70 -20.36 -3.18
CA THR A 268 -11.48 -21.51 -2.72
C THR A 268 -11.26 -21.85 -1.24
N ASP A 269 -11.03 -20.84 -0.39
CA ASP A 269 -11.13 -21.00 1.05
C ASP A 269 -12.63 -20.95 1.37
N THR A 270 -13.29 -22.11 1.32
CA THR A 270 -14.76 -22.36 1.29
C THR A 270 -15.65 -21.59 2.29
N LEU A 271 -15.06 -20.78 3.18
CA LEU A 271 -15.72 -20.04 4.25
C LEU A 271 -15.54 -18.52 4.16
N TRP A 272 -14.82 -18.00 3.15
CA TRP A 272 -14.56 -16.56 2.97
C TRP A 272 -14.89 -16.09 1.56
N TYR A 273 -15.65 -15.00 1.47
CA TYR A 273 -15.97 -14.32 0.22
C TYR A 273 -15.34 -12.94 0.21
N ARG A 274 -14.62 -12.65 -0.86
CA ARG A 274 -13.98 -11.35 -1.07
C ARG A 274 -14.79 -10.56 -2.09
N VAL A 275 -15.22 -9.36 -1.71
CA VAL A 275 -16.07 -8.48 -2.53
C VAL A 275 -15.36 -7.13 -2.73
N PRO A 276 -14.53 -6.99 -3.78
CA PRO A 276 -13.93 -5.72 -4.14
C PRO A 276 -14.98 -4.75 -4.67
N VAL A 277 -14.98 -3.51 -4.15
CA VAL A 277 -15.91 -2.44 -4.52
C VAL A 277 -15.12 -1.16 -4.79
N VAL A 278 -15.51 -0.42 -5.82
CA VAL A 278 -14.95 0.90 -6.12
C VAL A 278 -16.05 1.94 -6.01
N TYR A 279 -15.83 2.97 -5.19
CA TYR A 279 -16.71 4.13 -5.05
C TYR A 279 -16.01 5.37 -5.59
N CYS A 280 -16.62 6.04 -6.57
CA CYS A 280 -16.10 7.27 -7.16
C CYS A 280 -16.77 8.48 -6.47
N LEU A 281 -15.98 9.43 -5.96
CA LEU A 281 -16.50 10.63 -5.29
C LEU A 281 -17.10 11.64 -6.26
N SER A 282 -16.72 11.58 -7.53
CA SER A 282 -17.20 12.45 -8.60
C SER A 282 -18.48 11.98 -9.29
N ASP A 283 -18.93 10.74 -8.98
CA ASP A 283 -20.21 10.17 -9.44
C ASP A 283 -21.35 10.55 -8.47
#